data_AF-A0A163JV35-F1
#
_entry.id   AF-A0A163JV35-F1
#
_cell.length_a   1.000
_cell.length_b   1.000
_cell.length_c   1.000
_cell.angle_alpha   90.00
_cell.angle_beta   90.00
_cell.angle_gamma   90.00
#
_symmetry.space_group_name_H-M   'P 1'
#
loop_
_entity.id
_entity.type
_entity.pdbx_description
1 polymer ?
#
loop_
_entity_poly.entity_id
_entity_poly.type
_entity_poly.pdbx_seq_one_letter_code
_entity_poly.pdbx_strand_id
1 'polypeptide(L)'
;MRLITHNMLQCHVKDCNTNNFPLRFEDAEVELIEAEYNPTFLINMLPKLDWEALVSTAVQLGINNVPSQVPENAAENEEFLKAFHNLILEPNTKSRLSPIIPLYWHRRRRHHHHQHCPSSRYCINAI
;
A
#
# COMPACT_ATOMS: atom_id res chain seq x y z
N MET A 1 0.05 -3.34 -1.50
CA MET A 1 -0.53 -2.29 -2.36
C MET A 1 0.39 -2.10 -3.54
N ARG A 2 -0.13 -1.97 -4.76
CA ARG A 2 0.70 -1.68 -5.94
C ARG A 2 1.05 -0.19 -5.98
N LEU A 3 2.19 0.16 -6.58
CA LEU A 3 2.64 1.55 -6.71
C LEU A 3 1.65 2.43 -7.48
N ILE A 4 0.96 1.88 -8.48
CA ILE A 4 -0.12 2.59 -9.19
C ILE A 4 -1.22 3.09 -8.24
N THR A 5 -1.58 2.27 -7.24
CA THR A 5 -2.60 2.64 -6.25
C THR A 5 -2.07 3.72 -5.32
N HIS A 6 -0.83 3.58 -4.86
CA HIS A 6 -0.20 4.58 -3.99
C HIS A 6 -0.11 5.97 -4.65
N ASN A 7 0.27 6.01 -5.93
CA ASN A 7 0.39 7.25 -6.69
C ASN A 7 -0.96 7.95 -6.96
N MET A 8 -2.08 7.24 -6.83
CA MET A 8 -3.43 7.83 -6.93
C MET A 8 -4.05 8.19 -5.58
N LEU A 9 -3.40 7.85 -4.47
CA LEU A 9 -3.92 8.11 -3.12
C LEU A 9 -3.38 9.44 -2.58
N GLN A 10 -4.30 10.32 -2.20
CA GLN A 10 -4.02 11.56 -1.48
C GLN A 10 -4.64 11.51 -0.08
N CYS A 11 -4.01 12.17 0.89
CA CYS A 11 -4.55 12.28 2.25
C CYS A 11 -5.88 13.07 2.25
N HIS A 12 -6.96 12.45 2.73
CA HIS A 12 -8.31 13.05 2.76
C HIS A 12 -8.75 13.52 4.16
N VAL A 13 -7.84 13.55 5.14
CA VAL A 13 -8.15 13.98 6.51
C VAL A 13 -8.40 15.50 6.53
N LYS A 14 -9.42 15.95 7.27
CA LYS A 14 -9.66 17.39 7.48
C LYS A 14 -8.41 18.01 8.11
N ASP A 15 -7.87 19.05 7.48
CA ASP A 15 -6.59 19.73 7.78
C ASP A 15 -5.31 19.12 7.18
N CYS A 16 -5.42 18.09 6.34
CA CYS A 16 -4.31 17.56 5.54
C CYS A 16 -4.12 18.35 4.24
N ASN A 17 -3.93 19.67 4.35
CA ASN A 17 -3.89 20.58 3.19
C ASN A 17 -2.47 20.89 2.68
N THR A 18 -1.45 20.55 3.47
CA THR A 18 -0.04 20.85 3.15
C THR A 18 0.75 19.54 3.15
N ASN A 19 1.46 19.21 2.08
CA ASN A 19 2.23 17.95 1.91
C ASN A 19 1.39 16.66 1.98
N ASN A 20 0.19 16.66 1.40
CA ASN A 20 -0.71 15.50 1.40
C ASN A 20 -0.42 14.45 0.31
N PHE A 21 0.57 14.73 -0.55
CA PHE A 21 0.99 13.89 -1.66
C PHE A 21 2.46 14.16 -2.04
N PRO A 22 3.27 13.13 -2.37
CA PRO A 22 3.01 11.70 -2.19
C PRO A 22 3.04 11.28 -0.71
N LEU A 23 2.32 10.21 -0.38
CA LEU A 23 2.37 9.61 0.95
C LEU A 23 3.75 8.96 1.17
N ARG A 24 4.32 9.07 2.37
CA ARG A 24 5.62 8.45 2.68
C ARG A 24 5.44 7.04 3.21
N PHE A 25 6.33 6.14 2.84
CA PHE A 25 6.42 4.82 3.44
C PHE A 25 7.30 4.90 4.69
N GLU A 26 6.78 4.47 5.86
CA GLU A 26 7.56 4.43 7.10
C GLU A 26 8.21 3.06 7.34
N ASP A 27 7.58 1.95 6.93
CA ASP A 27 8.11 0.58 7.04
C ASP A 27 7.43 -0.34 6.01
N ALA A 28 7.78 -0.19 4.73
CA ALA A 28 7.18 -0.98 3.65
C ALA A 28 8.07 -2.17 3.27
N GLU A 29 7.55 -3.39 3.44
CA GLU A 29 8.13 -4.58 2.82
C GLU A 29 7.68 -4.63 1.35
N VAL A 30 8.61 -4.78 0.40
CA VAL A 30 8.30 -4.89 -1.03
C VAL A 30 8.39 -6.35 -1.46
N GLU A 31 7.31 -6.86 -2.04
CA GLU A 31 7.26 -8.16 -2.70
C GLU A 31 6.99 -7.95 -4.18
N LEU A 32 7.72 -8.66 -5.06
CA LEU A 32 7.47 -8.62 -6.49
C LEU A 32 6.42 -9.68 -6.84
N ILE A 33 5.30 -9.24 -7.41
CA ILE A 33 4.21 -10.10 -7.86
C ILE A 33 4.01 -9.85 -9.35
N GLU A 34 4.22 -10.89 -10.16
CA GLU A 34 4.00 -10.80 -11.60
C GLU A 34 2.60 -10.29 -11.94
N ALA A 35 2.53 -9.46 -12.97
CA ALA A 35 1.30 -8.86 -13.46
C ALA A 35 1.20 -9.02 -14.97
N GLU A 36 -0.02 -9.14 -15.48
CA GLU A 36 -0.27 -9.22 -16.91
C GLU A 36 0.13 -7.91 -17.60
N TYR A 37 1.02 -8.03 -18.60
CA TYR A 37 1.46 -6.90 -19.39
C TYR A 37 0.38 -6.47 -20.39
N ASN A 38 -0.06 -5.21 -20.29
CA ASN A 38 -1.04 -4.62 -21.20
C ASN A 38 -0.59 -3.22 -21.63
N PRO A 39 0.00 -3.05 -22.83
CA PRO A 39 0.55 -1.77 -23.27
C PRO A 39 -0.52 -0.68 -23.38
N THR A 40 -1.73 -1.03 -23.84
CA THR A 40 -2.85 -0.09 -23.97
C THR A 40 -3.25 0.48 -22.60
N PHE A 41 -3.23 -0.35 -21.55
CA PHE A 41 -3.49 0.12 -20.19
C PHE A 41 -2.41 1.10 -19.71
N LEU A 42 -1.14 0.78 -19.95
CA LEU A 42 0.00 1.60 -19.52
C LEU A 42 -0.01 2.98 -20.17
N ILE A 43 -0.24 3.04 -21.50
CA ILE A 43 -0.34 4.30 -22.25
C ILE A 43 -1.46 5.18 -21.69
N ASN A 44 -2.62 4.59 -21.39
CA ASN A 44 -3.76 5.30 -20.82
C ASN A 44 -3.55 5.72 -19.35
N MET A 45 -2.59 5.11 -18.64
CA MET A 45 -2.27 5.43 -17.25
C MET A 45 -1.20 6.49 -17.11
N LEU A 46 -0.24 6.59 -18.04
CA LEU A 46 0.81 7.61 -18.05
C LEU A 46 0.31 9.03 -17.72
N PRO A 47 -0.75 9.58 -18.37
CA PRO A 47 -1.19 10.94 -18.10
C PRO A 47 -1.95 11.10 -16.77
N LYS A 48 -2.32 10.00 -16.10
CA LYS A 48 -3.07 10.03 -14.84
C LYS A 48 -2.19 9.92 -13.60
N LEU A 49 -0.92 9.58 -13.80
CA LEU A 49 0.03 9.35 -12.74
C LEU A 49 0.96 10.55 -12.61
N ASP A 50 1.30 10.88 -11.37
CA ASP A 50 2.31 11.88 -11.07
C ASP A 50 3.68 11.21 -11.13
N TRP A 51 4.46 11.54 -12.16
CA TRP A 51 5.76 10.94 -12.41
C TRP A 51 6.78 11.28 -11.34
N GLU A 52 6.79 12.52 -10.85
CA GLU A 52 7.74 12.96 -9.82
C GLU A 52 7.50 12.21 -8.51
N ALA A 53 6.24 12.08 -8.12
CA ALA A 53 5.83 11.28 -6.97
C ALA A 53 6.18 9.80 -7.14
N LEU A 54 6.00 9.24 -8.35
CA LEU A 54 6.34 7.85 -8.64
C LEU A 54 7.85 7.60 -8.48
N VAL A 55 8.69 8.47 -9.05
CA VAL A 55 10.16 8.39 -8.94
C VAL A 55 10.59 8.53 -7.48
N SER A 56 10.05 9.50 -6.75
CA SER A 56 10.34 9.69 -5.33
C SER A 56 9.99 8.44 -4.50
N THR A 57 8.85 7.82 -4.80
CA THR A 57 8.40 6.59 -4.14
C THR A 57 9.29 5.40 -4.50
N ALA A 58 9.68 5.27 -5.77
CA ALA A 58 10.57 4.22 -6.24
C ALA A 58 11.93 4.29 -5.54
N VAL A 59 12.50 5.50 -5.39
CA VAL A 59 13.76 5.73 -4.68
C VAL A 59 13.63 5.38 -3.20
N GLN A 60 12.52 5.74 -2.53
CA GLN A 60 12.26 5.35 -1.14
C GLN A 60 12.23 3.82 -0.95
N LEU A 61 11.77 3.08 -1.96
CA LEU A 61 11.72 1.61 -1.95
C LEU A 61 13.01 0.93 -2.46
N GLY A 62 14.04 1.71 -2.82
CA GLY A 62 15.32 1.20 -3.33
C GLY A 62 15.30 0.76 -4.80
N ILE A 63 14.28 1.17 -5.58
CA ILE A 63 14.17 0.90 -7.01
C ILE A 63 14.92 2.01 -7.77
N ASN A 64 16.17 1.73 -8.15
CA ASN A 64 17.08 2.75 -8.70
C ASN A 64 17.09 2.87 -10.23
N ASN A 65 16.31 2.07 -10.95
CA ASN A 65 16.31 2.04 -12.42
C ASN A 65 15.05 2.68 -13.02
N VAL A 66 14.78 3.93 -12.61
CA VAL A 66 13.62 4.71 -13.10
C VAL A 66 14.13 5.98 -13.79
N PRO A 67 13.71 6.26 -15.03
CA PRO A 67 14.13 7.48 -15.72
C PRO A 67 13.57 8.72 -15.02
N SER A 68 14.38 9.78 -14.94
CA SER A 68 13.99 11.02 -14.25
C SER A 68 12.81 11.74 -14.91
N GLN A 69 12.62 11.54 -16.22
CA GLN A 69 11.52 12.11 -16.99
C GLN A 69 10.90 11.06 -17.91
N VAL A 70 9.63 11.24 -18.22
CA VAL A 70 8.93 10.43 -19.23
C VAL A 70 9.49 10.80 -20.61
N PRO A 71 10.01 9.85 -21.39
CA PRO A 71 10.51 10.13 -22.73
C PRO A 71 9.35 10.50 -23.67
N GLU A 72 9.60 11.37 -24.66
CA GLU A 72 8.56 11.84 -25.60
C GLU A 72 7.93 10.68 -26.40
N ASN A 73 8.71 9.63 -26.69
CA ASN A 73 8.28 8.42 -27.37
C ASN A 73 7.80 7.31 -26.42
N ALA A 74 7.40 7.64 -25.19
CA ALA A 74 7.00 6.67 -24.16
C ALA A 74 5.90 5.69 -24.63
N ALA A 75 4.95 6.12 -25.46
CA ALA A 75 3.86 5.27 -25.93
C ALA A 75 4.29 4.24 -26.99
N GLU A 76 5.37 4.51 -27.72
CA GLU A 76 5.88 3.66 -28.80
C GLU A 76 7.13 2.86 -28.37
N ASN A 77 7.72 3.23 -27.23
CA ASN A 77 8.91 2.58 -26.70
C ASN A 77 8.53 1.38 -25.82
N GLU A 78 8.59 0.18 -26.40
CA GLU A 78 8.27 -1.07 -25.70
C GLU A 78 9.17 -1.34 -24.49
N GLU A 79 10.46 -0.97 -24.56
CA GLU A 79 11.39 -1.15 -23.44
C GLU A 79 10.98 -0.27 -22.25
N PHE A 80 10.60 0.98 -22.52
CA PHE A 80 10.05 1.88 -21.51
C PHE A 80 8.73 1.35 -20.93
N LEU A 81 7.80 0.88 -21.76
CA LEU A 81 6.52 0.35 -21.30
C LEU A 81 6.71 -0.89 -20.41
N LYS A 82 7.67 -1.77 -20.73
CA LYS A 82 8.03 -2.91 -19.86
C LYS A 82 8.62 -2.45 -18.53
N ALA A 83 9.55 -1.50 -18.55
CA ALA A 83 10.10 -0.94 -17.31
C ALA A 83 9.01 -0.27 -16.46
N PHE A 84 8.09 0.46 -17.10
CA PHE A 84 6.98 1.12 -16.45
C PHE A 84 5.96 0.13 -15.87
N HIS A 85 5.65 -0.96 -16.59
CA HIS A 85 4.86 -2.09 -16.09
C HIS A 85 5.47 -2.67 -14.80
N ASN A 86 6.76 -3.02 -14.85
CA ASN A 86 7.51 -3.59 -13.73
C ASN A 86 7.61 -2.62 -12.55
N LEU A 87 7.48 -1.32 -12.80
CA LEU A 87 7.49 -0.31 -11.76
C LEU A 87 6.12 -0.15 -11.11
N ILE A 88 5.03 -0.06 -11.88
CA ILE A 88 3.73 0.33 -11.31
C ILE A 88 2.86 -0.86 -10.89
N LEU A 89 3.06 -2.04 -11.50
CA LEU A 89 2.21 -3.21 -11.33
C LEU A 89 2.84 -4.36 -10.55
N GLU A 90 4.15 -4.58 -10.67
CA GLU A 90 4.82 -5.69 -10.00
C GLU A 90 5.14 -5.46 -8.51
N PRO A 91 5.58 -4.25 -8.08
CA PRO A 91 5.96 -4.02 -6.71
C PRO A 91 4.71 -3.92 -5.85
N ASN A 92 4.57 -4.89 -4.95
CA ASN A 92 3.50 -4.94 -3.98
C ASN A 92 4.05 -4.61 -2.59
N THR A 93 3.72 -3.43 -2.09
CA THR A 93 4.10 -3.01 -0.74
C THR A 93 3.18 -3.64 0.30
N LYS A 94 3.74 -4.42 1.23
CA LYS A 94 3.05 -4.86 2.43
C LYS A 94 3.39 -3.86 3.53
N SER A 95 2.55 -2.84 3.69
CA SER A 95 2.53 -2.09 4.95
C SER A 95 1.96 -3.04 6.01
N ARG A 96 2.77 -3.42 6.99
CA ARG A 96 2.28 -4.21 8.13
C ARG A 96 1.31 -3.31 8.90
N LEU A 97 0.01 -3.49 8.67
CA LEU A 97 -1.01 -3.01 9.61
C LEU A 97 -0.79 -3.84 10.88
N SER A 98 0.09 -3.40 11.77
CA SER A 98 0.14 -3.96 13.11
C SER A 98 -1.21 -3.67 13.74
N PRO A 99 -2.01 -4.68 14.06
CA PRO A 99 -3.20 -4.43 14.85
C PRO A 99 -2.72 -3.87 16.18
N ILE A 100 -3.31 -2.77 16.68
CA ILE A 100 -3.35 -2.52 18.12
C ILE A 100 -4.34 -3.56 18.69
N ILE A 101 -3.95 -4.83 18.64
CA ILE A 101 -4.63 -5.89 19.38
C ILE A 101 -3.65 -6.23 20.51
N PRO A 102 -3.97 -5.89 21.76
CA PRO A 102 -3.25 -6.42 22.91
C PRO A 102 -3.18 -7.94 22.76
N LEU A 103 -2.00 -8.53 22.98
CA LEU A 103 -1.68 -9.96 22.89
C LEU A 103 -2.62 -10.91 23.68
N TYR A 104 -3.68 -10.40 24.32
CA TYR A 104 -4.63 -11.14 25.14
C TYR A 104 -5.76 -11.85 24.37
N TRP A 105 -6.01 -11.56 23.09
CA TRP A 105 -7.12 -12.20 22.37
C TRP A 105 -6.76 -13.48 21.61
N HIS A 106 -5.52 -13.97 21.73
CA HIS A 106 -5.11 -15.22 21.07
C HIS A 106 -5.51 -16.51 21.81
N ARG A 107 -6.46 -16.46 22.76
CA ARG A 107 -6.99 -17.68 23.39
C ARG A 107 -8.49 -17.58 23.66
N ARG A 108 -9.32 -17.84 22.63
CA ARG A 108 -10.62 -18.53 22.77
C ARG A 108 -11.34 -18.69 21.42
N ARG A 109 -10.94 -19.71 20.65
CA ARG A 109 -11.87 -20.49 19.81
C ARG A 109 -11.40 -21.94 19.74
N ARG A 110 -11.79 -22.72 20.75
CA ARG A 110 -12.17 -24.13 20.64
C ARG A 110 -12.63 -24.57 22.03
N HIS A 111 -13.95 -24.57 22.23
CA HIS A 111 -14.72 -25.69 22.77
C HIS A 111 -16.17 -25.24 22.96
N HIS A 112 -17.05 -25.81 22.14
CA HIS A 112 -18.45 -25.98 22.47
C HIS A 112 -18.54 -26.83 23.75
N HIS A 113 -19.02 -26.26 24.85
CA HIS A 113 -19.82 -27.02 25.80
C HIS A 113 -20.79 -26.09 26.54
N HIS A 114 -22.06 -26.50 26.44
CA HIS A 114 -23.24 -26.23 27.26
C HIS A 114 -23.18 -25.19 28.41
N GLN A 115 -24.18 -24.30 28.36
CA GLN A 115 -25.04 -23.88 29.49
C GLN A 115 -24.38 -23.47 30.81
N HIS A 116 -24.34 -22.17 31.09
CA HIS A 116 -25.18 -21.54 32.12
C HIS A 116 -24.83 -20.05 32.23
N CYS A 117 -25.85 -19.20 32.14
CA CYS A 117 -25.81 -17.85 32.67
C CYS A 117 -26.40 -17.92 34.08
N PRO A 118 -25.74 -17.33 35.10
CA PRO A 118 -26.52 -16.50 36.00
C PRO A 118 -25.84 -15.16 36.27
N SER A 119 -26.65 -14.14 36.03
CA SER A 119 -26.76 -12.87 36.73
C SER A 119 -26.06 -12.76 38.09
N SER A 120 -25.59 -11.53 38.35
CA SER A 120 -25.49 -10.86 39.65
C SER A 120 -24.17 -10.99 40.42
N ARG A 121 -23.71 -9.81 40.89
CA ARG A 121 -22.99 -9.52 42.15
C ARG A 121 -21.46 -9.58 42.19
N TYR A 122 -20.88 -8.37 42.33
CA TYR A 122 -19.68 -7.99 43.13
C TYR A 122 -18.35 -8.70 42.77
N CYS A 123 -17.20 -8.04 42.61
CA CYS A 123 -16.47 -7.17 43.55
C CYS A 123 -15.57 -6.22 42.74
N ILE A 124 -15.64 -4.89 42.83
CA ILE A 124 -14.98 -4.01 43.82
C ILE A 124 -13.69 -4.61 44.43
N ASN A 125 -12.53 -4.13 43.98
CA ASN A 125 -11.47 -3.54 44.81
C ASN A 125 -10.23 -3.26 43.94
N ALA A 126 -10.07 -2.01 43.51
CA ALA A 126 -8.78 -1.44 43.21
C ALA A 126 -8.64 -0.21 44.14
N ILE A 127 -7.57 -0.23 44.93
CA ILE A 127 -7.12 0.82 45.85
C ILE A 127 -6.91 2.12 45.08
#